data_AF-A0A963WSQ1-F1
#
_entry.id   AF-A0A963WSQ1-F1
#
_cell.length_a   1.000
_cell.length_b   1.000
_cell.length_c   1.000
_cell.angle_alpha   90.00
_cell.angle_beta   90.00
_cell.angle_gamma   90.00
#
_symmetry.space_group_name_H-M   'P 1'
#
loop_
_entity.id
_entity.type
_entity.pdbx_description
1 polymer ?
#
loop_
_entity_poly.entity_id
_entity_poly.type
_entity_poly.pdbx_seq_one_letter_code
_entity_poly.pdbx_strand_id
1 'polypeptide(L)'
;MRMPRGLRCFLITADVAMLAYWLISALACLAVITLPQAAMYDGYGTPHIDSWNWSFAPLDIAFSIVGLMAIRADRDGDHRWVGLAIVSLCLTMCAGGMAISYWALAQEFSLSWWGPNLALLLLPMVWLPGLIGTNLRSQAQ
;
A
#
# COMPACT_ATOMS: atom_id res chain seq x y z
N MET A 1 3.56 -0.02 24.47
CA MET A 1 3.10 -1.20 23.70
C MET A 1 4.05 -1.44 22.54
N ARG A 2 4.37 -2.71 22.23
CA ARG A 2 5.16 -3.07 21.05
C ARG A 2 4.25 -3.48 19.89
N MET A 3 4.69 -3.21 18.67
CA MET A 3 4.00 -3.61 17.45
C MET A 3 3.81 -5.13 17.39
N PRO A 4 2.58 -5.62 17.08
CA PRO A 4 2.35 -7.05 16.84
C PRO A 4 3.22 -7.57 15.69
N ARG A 5 3.76 -8.79 15.84
CA ARG A 5 4.64 -9.41 14.83
C ARG A 5 3.97 -9.51 13.45
N GLY A 6 2.67 -9.84 13.42
CA GLY A 6 1.89 -9.92 12.19
C GLY A 6 1.78 -8.57 11.47
N LEU A 7 1.49 -7.49 12.20
CA LEU A 7 1.44 -6.14 11.64
C LEU A 7 2.80 -5.71 11.09
N ARG A 8 3.88 -5.98 11.84
CA ARG A 8 5.24 -5.68 11.38
C ARG A 8 5.57 -6.42 10.08
N CYS A 9 5.25 -7.71 10.02
CA CYS A 9 5.47 -8.53 8.83
C CYS A 9 4.69 -7.99 7.63
N PHE A 10 3.42 -7.63 7.85
CA PHE A 10 2.57 -7.03 6.83
C PHE A 10 3.16 -5.72 6.29
N LEU A 11 3.48 -4.76 7.16
CA LEU A 11 4.05 -3.46 6.75
C LEU A 11 5.35 -3.67 5.97
N ILE A 12 6.31 -4.47 6.47
CA ILE A 12 7.55 -4.75 5.74
C ILE A 12 7.26 -5.32 4.35
N THR A 13 6.38 -6.32 4.28
CA THR A 13 6.11 -7.02 3.01
C THR A 13 5.42 -6.09 2.02
N ALA A 14 4.35 -5.40 2.44
CA ALA A 14 3.59 -4.49 1.61
C ALA A 14 4.43 -3.28 1.16
N ASP A 15 5.11 -2.61 2.10
CA ASP A 15 5.86 -1.39 1.83
C ASP A 15 7.07 -1.67 0.91
N VAL A 16 7.83 -2.75 1.17
CA VAL A 16 8.98 -3.10 0.33
C VAL A 16 8.51 -3.57 -1.06
N ALA A 17 7.45 -4.36 -1.14
CA ALA A 17 6.90 -4.79 -2.43
C ALA A 17 6.39 -3.59 -3.23
N MET A 18 5.74 -2.62 -2.59
CA MET A 18 5.23 -1.43 -3.24
C MET A 18 6.35 -0.50 -3.74
N LEU A 19 7.38 -0.28 -2.92
CA LEU A 19 8.56 0.48 -3.36
C LEU A 19 9.30 -0.23 -4.50
N ALA A 20 9.39 -1.56 -4.46
CA ALA A 20 9.97 -2.34 -5.55
C ALA A 20 9.13 -2.23 -6.84
N TYR A 21 7.79 -2.29 -6.73
CA TYR A 21 6.88 -2.07 -7.86
C TYR A 21 7.13 -0.69 -8.49
N TRP A 22 7.16 0.38 -7.71
CA TRP A 22 7.40 1.73 -8.25
C TRP A 22 8.80 1.93 -8.81
N LEU A 23 9.82 1.28 -8.24
CA LEU A 23 11.16 1.27 -8.82
C LEU A 23 11.15 0.59 -10.20
N ILE A 24 10.53 -0.59 -10.32
CA ILE A 24 10.40 -1.31 -11.60
C ILE A 24 9.62 -0.47 -12.62
N SER A 25 8.50 0.13 -12.21
CA SER A 25 7.69 1.01 -13.06
C SER A 25 8.48 2.23 -13.54
N ALA A 26 9.28 2.85 -12.67
CA ALA A 26 10.15 3.96 -13.04
C ALA A 26 11.26 3.54 -14.02
N LEU A 27 11.91 2.40 -13.80
CA LEU A 27 12.92 1.86 -14.73
C LEU A 27 12.32 1.53 -16.09
N ALA A 28 11.09 1.00 -16.12
CA ALA A 28 10.37 0.74 -17.36
C ALA A 28 10.00 2.03 -18.10
N CYS A 29 9.51 3.05 -17.37
CA CYS A 29 9.20 4.37 -17.92
C CYS A 29 10.44 5.06 -18.51
N LEU A 30 11.60 4.91 -17.88
CA LEU A 30 12.90 5.41 -18.38
C LEU A 30 13.50 4.52 -19.49
N ALA A 31 12.77 3.52 -19.97
CA ALA A 31 13.21 2.56 -20.98
C ALA A 31 14.52 1.81 -20.61
N VAL A 32 14.84 1.71 -19.32
CA VAL A 32 15.99 0.93 -18.82
C VAL A 32 15.68 -0.57 -18.88
N ILE A 33 14.42 -0.93 -18.65
CA ILE A 33 13.91 -2.29 -18.76
C ILE A 33 12.64 -2.31 -19.62
N THR A 34 12.33 -3.47 -20.20
CA THR A 34 11.08 -3.69 -20.94
C THR A 34 10.20 -4.65 -20.15
N LEU A 35 8.93 -4.27 -19.95
CA LEU A 35 7.96 -5.12 -19.29
C LEU A 35 7.20 -5.96 -20.32
N PRO A 36 7.02 -7.27 -20.08
CA PRO A 36 6.25 -8.11 -20.99
C PRO A 36 4.77 -7.70 -20.95
N GLN A 37 4.23 -7.35 -22.11
CA GLN A 37 2.85 -6.83 -22.23
C GLN A 37 1.80 -7.81 -21.69
N ALA A 38 2.02 -9.13 -21.84
CA ALA A 38 1.11 -10.15 -21.32
C ALA A 38 1.04 -10.21 -19.77
N ALA A 39 2.00 -9.60 -19.07
CA ALA A 39 1.98 -9.51 -17.61
C ALA A 39 1.39 -8.20 -17.09
N MET A 40 1.11 -7.25 -17.98
CA MET A 40 0.62 -5.91 -17.62
C MET A 40 -0.90 -5.88 -17.45
N TYR A 41 -1.42 -4.83 -16.84
CA TYR A 41 -2.86 -4.59 -16.75
C TYR A 41 -3.44 -4.22 -18.12
N ASP A 42 -4.75 -4.37 -18.27
CA ASP A 42 -5.41 -4.04 -19.52
C ASP A 42 -5.26 -2.55 -19.87
N GLY A 43 -5.03 -2.28 -21.15
CA GLY A 43 -4.77 -0.92 -21.64
C GLY A 43 -3.43 -0.29 -21.22
N TYR A 44 -2.49 -1.08 -20.67
CA TYR A 44 -1.11 -0.64 -20.42
C TYR A 44 -0.45 -0.03 -21.67
N GLY A 45 0.24 1.10 -21.51
CA GLY A 45 0.85 1.85 -22.61
C GLY A 45 -0.09 2.87 -23.25
N THR A 46 -1.36 2.92 -22.86
CA THR A 46 -2.26 3.98 -23.29
C THR A 46 -2.14 5.19 -22.37
N PRO A 47 -2.15 6.43 -22.90
CA PRO A 47 -1.95 7.63 -22.08
C PRO A 47 -2.93 7.75 -20.91
N HIS A 48 -4.17 7.29 -21.09
CA HIS A 48 -5.19 7.36 -20.05
C HIS A 48 -4.93 6.40 -18.89
N ILE A 49 -4.73 5.11 -19.18
CA ILE A 49 -4.52 4.09 -18.14
C ILE A 49 -3.17 4.31 -17.45
N ASP A 50 -2.14 4.70 -18.19
CA ASP A 50 -0.84 4.98 -17.59
C ASP A 50 -0.91 6.20 -16.67
N SER A 51 -1.58 7.29 -17.08
CA SER A 51 -1.77 8.45 -16.21
C SER A 51 -2.59 8.10 -14.96
N TRP A 52 -3.61 7.24 -15.11
CA TRP A 52 -4.38 6.72 -13.98
C TRP A 52 -3.50 5.92 -13.02
N ASN A 53 -2.70 4.96 -13.49
CA ASN A 53 -1.79 4.18 -12.64
C ASN A 53 -0.75 5.08 -11.96
N TRP A 54 -0.10 5.97 -12.72
CA TRP A 54 0.88 6.92 -12.18
C TRP A 54 0.30 7.89 -11.14
N SER A 55 -1.01 8.13 -11.15
CA SER A 55 -1.68 8.91 -10.10
C SER A 55 -1.63 8.24 -8.72
N PHE A 56 -1.41 6.92 -8.65
CA PHE A 56 -1.23 6.19 -7.39
C PHE A 56 0.17 6.35 -6.80
N ALA A 57 1.19 6.66 -7.61
CA ALA A 57 2.58 6.69 -7.15
C ALA A 57 2.80 7.56 -5.88
N PRO A 58 2.26 8.79 -5.80
CA PRO A 58 2.41 9.60 -4.59
C PRO A 58 1.77 8.94 -3.36
N LEU A 59 0.60 8.33 -3.51
CA LEU A 59 -0.12 7.66 -2.42
C LEU A 59 0.62 6.39 -1.96
N ASP A 60 1.05 5.59 -2.92
CA ASP A 60 1.71 4.30 -2.68
C ASP A 60 3.07 4.46 -2.01
N ILE A 61 3.85 5.41 -2.49
CA ILE A 61 5.13 5.78 -1.90
C ILE A 61 4.90 6.37 -0.49
N ALA A 62 3.88 7.21 -0.32
CA ALA A 62 3.56 7.80 0.97
C ALA A 62 3.19 6.73 2.01
N PHE A 63 2.29 5.79 1.69
CA PHE A 63 1.92 4.76 2.67
C PHE A 63 3.11 3.87 3.03
N SER A 64 3.99 3.60 2.06
CA SER A 64 5.19 2.77 2.25
C SER A 64 6.21 3.46 3.15
N ILE A 65 6.49 4.75 2.91
CA ILE A 65 7.38 5.55 3.76
C ILE A 65 6.84 5.63 5.19
N VAL A 66 5.54 5.93 5.34
CA VAL A 66 4.92 6.06 6.66
C VAL A 66 4.89 4.72 7.40
N GLY A 67 4.67 3.59 6.70
CA GLY A 67 4.71 2.25 7.29
C GLY A 67 6.11 1.87 7.80
N LEU A 68 7.14 2.13 7.01
CA LEU A 68 8.54 1.95 7.42
C LEU A 68 8.93 2.88 8.59
N MET A 69 8.42 4.12 8.61
CA MET A 69 8.58 5.04 9.74
C MET A 69 7.91 4.50 11.01
N ALA A 70 6.73 3.88 10.89
CA ALA A 70 6.05 3.22 12.02
C ALA A 70 6.91 2.09 12.59
N ILE A 71 7.50 1.26 11.74
CA ILE A 71 8.40 0.17 12.16
C ILE A 71 9.62 0.73 12.88
N ARG A 72 10.22 1.80 12.35
CA ARG A 72 11.37 2.47 12.97
C ARG A 72 11.01 3.03 14.35
N ALA A 73 9.90 3.77 14.46
CA ALA A 73 9.43 4.32 15.72
C ALA A 73 9.19 3.23 16.78
N ASP A 74 8.59 2.09 16.41
CA ASP A 74 8.41 0.96 17.34
C ASP A 74 9.74 0.36 17.81
N ARG A 75 10.74 0.26 16.92
CA ARG A 75 12.09 -0.20 17.28
C ARG A 75 12.78 0.74 18.27
N ASP A 76 12.56 2.04 18.10
CA ASP A 76 13.12 3.09 18.95
C ASP A 76 12.34 3.25 20.27
N GLY A 77 11.26 2.48 20.46
CA GLY A 77 10.39 2.55 21.66
C GLY A 77 9.43 3.73 21.67
N ASP A 78 9.30 4.46 20.56
CA ASP A 78 8.48 5.65 20.42
C ASP A 78 7.02 5.30 20.12
N HIS A 79 6.12 5.66 21.03
CA HIS A 79 4.69 5.33 20.94
C HIS A 79 3.97 5.95 19.73
N ARG A 80 4.55 6.96 19.07
CA ARG A 80 4.01 7.53 17.83
C ARG A 80 3.87 6.52 16.69
N TRP A 81 4.53 5.35 16.79
CA TRP A 81 4.36 4.25 15.85
C TRP A 81 2.90 3.84 15.62
N VAL A 82 2.03 3.97 16.63
CA VAL A 82 0.61 3.61 16.52
C VAL A 82 -0.10 4.54 15.54
N GLY A 83 0.11 5.85 15.65
CA GLY A 83 -0.46 6.84 14.75
C GLY A 83 0.06 6.69 13.33
N LEU A 84 1.38 6.48 13.18
CA LEU A 84 2.00 6.23 11.88
C LEU A 84 1.45 4.95 11.22
N ALA A 85 1.28 3.87 11.98
CA ALA A 85 0.70 2.64 11.46
C ALA A 85 -0.75 2.85 11.01
N ILE A 86 -1.57 3.57 11.77
CA ILE A 86 -2.95 3.89 11.35
C ILE A 86 -2.97 4.66 10.04
N VAL A 87 -2.14 5.70 9.89
CA VAL A 87 -2.06 6.48 8.65
C VAL A 87 -1.63 5.61 7.48
N SER A 88 -0.56 4.82 7.63
CA SER A 88 -0.08 3.89 6.59
C SER A 88 -1.17 2.89 6.18
N LEU A 89 -1.84 2.25 7.14
CA LEU A 89 -2.90 1.29 6.88
C LEU A 89 -4.09 1.91 6.15
N CYS A 90 -4.53 3.12 6.54
CA CYS A 90 -5.61 3.83 5.86
C CYS A 90 -5.24 4.18 4.41
N LEU A 91 -4.03 4.69 4.17
CA LEU A 91 -3.57 5.01 2.81
C LEU A 91 -3.43 3.74 1.95
N THR A 92 -2.96 2.64 2.54
CA THR A 92 -2.91 1.31 1.88
C THR A 92 -4.30 0.87 1.43
N MET A 93 -5.31 1.01 2.31
CA MET A 93 -6.70 0.69 1.96
C MET A 93 -7.24 1.60 0.85
N CYS A 94 -6.95 2.90 0.90
CA CYS A 94 -7.37 3.83 -0.13
C CYS A 94 -6.78 3.46 -1.49
N ALA A 95 -5.49 3.11 -1.55
CA ALA A 95 -4.84 2.67 -2.78
C ALA A 95 -5.52 1.41 -3.35
N GLY A 96 -5.64 0.34 -2.55
CA GLY A 96 -6.29 -0.90 -2.99
C GLY A 96 -7.76 -0.70 -3.37
N GLY A 97 -8.49 0.10 -2.59
CA GLY A 97 -9.91 0.39 -2.81
C GLY A 97 -10.17 1.18 -4.09
N MET A 98 -9.36 2.20 -4.37
CA MET A 98 -9.45 2.96 -5.63
C MET A 98 -9.12 2.08 -6.85
N ALA A 99 -8.09 1.23 -6.75
CA ALA A 99 -7.74 0.31 -7.82
C ALA A 99 -8.86 -0.71 -8.13
N ILE A 100 -9.37 -1.39 -7.11
CA ILE A 100 -10.47 -2.35 -7.29
C ILE A 100 -11.74 -1.68 -7.80
N SER A 101 -12.03 -0.47 -7.30
CA SER A 101 -13.20 0.29 -7.76
C SER A 101 -13.08 0.65 -9.24
N TYR A 102 -11.89 1.11 -9.67
CA TYR A 102 -11.64 1.40 -11.08
C TYR A 102 -11.81 0.15 -11.96
N TRP A 103 -11.15 -0.96 -11.61
CA TRP A 103 -11.22 -2.19 -12.39
C TRP A 103 -12.64 -2.77 -12.47
N ALA A 104 -13.40 -2.71 -11.37
CA ALA A 104 -14.80 -3.11 -11.37
C ALA A 104 -15.65 -2.26 -12.32
N LEU A 105 -15.45 -0.94 -12.35
CA LEU A 105 -16.15 -0.03 -13.26
C LEU A 105 -15.73 -0.24 -14.72
N ALA A 106 -14.46 -0.56 -14.96
CA ALA A 106 -13.93 -0.92 -16.27
C ALA A 106 -14.36 -2.34 -16.74
N GLN A 107 -15.05 -3.10 -15.88
CA GLN A 107 -15.44 -4.50 -16.11
C GLN A 107 -14.25 -5.45 -16.35
N GLU A 108 -13.07 -5.12 -15.81
CA GLU A 108 -11.85 -5.90 -15.92
C GLU A 108 -11.58 -6.66 -14.62
N PHE A 109 -11.54 -8.00 -14.70
CA PHE A 109 -11.49 -8.89 -13.52
C PHE A 109 -10.25 -9.78 -13.45
N SER A 110 -9.13 -9.31 -14.02
CA SER A 110 -7.87 -10.06 -14.01
C SER A 110 -7.41 -10.35 -12.58
N LEU A 111 -7.30 -11.64 -12.25
CA LEU A 111 -6.93 -12.09 -10.91
C LEU A 111 -5.53 -11.62 -10.48
N SER A 112 -4.61 -11.48 -11.43
CA SER A 112 -3.23 -11.01 -11.16
C SER A 112 -3.21 -9.57 -10.65
N TRP A 113 -4.20 -8.75 -11.03
CA TRP A 113 -4.32 -7.35 -10.61
C TRP A 113 -5.34 -7.17 -9.49
N TRP A 114 -6.39 -7.97 -9.47
CA TRP A 114 -7.38 -7.95 -8.38
C TRP A 114 -6.82 -8.49 -7.07
N GLY A 115 -6.10 -9.62 -7.09
CA GLY A 115 -5.61 -10.28 -5.88
C GLY A 115 -4.77 -9.36 -4.99
N PRO A 116 -3.69 -8.74 -5.52
CA PRO A 116 -2.86 -7.82 -4.76
C PRO A 116 -3.63 -6.60 -4.25
N ASN A 117 -4.48 -5.97 -5.08
CA ASN A 117 -5.21 -4.77 -4.69
C ASN A 117 -6.31 -5.06 -3.64
N LEU A 118 -6.96 -6.23 -3.71
CA LEU A 118 -7.84 -6.70 -2.65
C LEU A 118 -7.09 -6.96 -1.34
N ALA A 119 -5.86 -7.48 -1.41
CA ALA A 119 -5.05 -7.66 -0.21
C ALA A 119 -4.69 -6.31 0.44
N LEU A 120 -4.33 -5.29 -0.36
CA LEU A 120 -4.11 -3.92 0.11
C LEU A 120 -5.37 -3.30 0.73
N LEU A 121 -6.55 -3.60 0.19
CA LEU A 121 -7.82 -3.12 0.72
C LEU A 121 -8.22 -3.83 2.03
N LEU A 122 -8.15 -5.15 2.07
CA LEU A 122 -8.81 -5.95 3.10
C LEU A 122 -7.91 -6.25 4.31
N LEU A 123 -6.62 -6.52 4.09
CA LEU A 123 -5.73 -6.91 5.18
C LEU A 123 -5.56 -5.81 6.25
N PRO A 124 -5.42 -4.51 5.90
CA PRO A 124 -5.33 -3.45 6.90
C PRO A 124 -6.50 -3.40 7.90
N MET A 125 -7.70 -3.84 7.48
CA MET A 125 -8.90 -3.88 8.33
C MET A 125 -8.76 -4.81 9.53
N VAL A 126 -7.85 -5.80 9.47
CA VAL A 126 -7.58 -6.72 10.58
C VAL A 126 -6.94 -6.00 11.77
N TRP A 127 -6.10 -4.99 11.53
CA TRP A 127 -5.32 -4.32 12.59
C TRP A 127 -5.92 -2.97 13.02
N LEU A 128 -6.58 -2.25 12.11
CA LEU A 128 -7.08 -0.90 12.37
C LEU A 128 -7.96 -0.76 13.62
N PRO A 129 -8.99 -1.60 13.86
CA PRO A 129 -9.85 -1.46 15.04
C PRO A 129 -9.08 -1.57 16.36
N GLY A 130 -8.11 -2.50 16.41
CA GLY A 130 -7.25 -2.69 17.58
C GLY A 130 -6.33 -1.50 17.84
N LEU A 131 -5.72 -0.95 16.79
CA LEU A 131 -4.82 0.21 16.91
C LEU A 131 -5.58 1.47 17.35
N ILE A 132 -6.76 1.74 16.77
CA ILE A 132 -7.60 2.89 17.14
C ILE A 132 -8.04 2.81 18.60
N GLY A 133 -8.56 1.65 19.02
CA GLY A 133 -9.01 1.46 20.41
C GLY A 133 -7.88 1.58 21.43
N THR A 134 -6.65 1.22 21.05
CA THR A 134 -5.48 1.34 21.92
C THR A 134 -5.00 2.78 22.04
N ASN A 135 -4.93 3.52 20.92
CA ASN A 135 -4.45 4.89 20.89
C ASN A 135 -5.30 5.83 21.76
N LEU A 136 -6.62 5.62 21.78
CA LEU A 136 -7.52 6.39 22.66
C LEU A 136 -7.23 6.17 24.15
N ARG A 137 -6.82 4.95 24.54
CA ARG A 137 -6.51 4.64 25.95
C ARG A 137 -5.18 5.24 26.40
N SER A 138 -4.18 5.30 25.53
CA SER A 138 -2.87 5.87 25.88
C SER A 138 -2.91 7.39 26.06
N GLN A 139 -3.85 8.08 25.41
CA GLN A 139 -4.01 9.53 25.57
C GLN A 139 -4.86 9.93 26.79
N ALA A 140 -5.59 8.97 27.38
CA ALA A 140 -6.42 9.19 28.56
C ALA A 140 -5.67 8.93 29.90
N GLN A 141 -4.40 8.52 29.82
CA GLN A 141 -3.50 8.27 30.96
C GLN A 141 -2.39 9.31 30.99
#